data_AF-A0A7D5M5E4-F1
#
_entry.id   AF-A0A7D5M5E4-F1
#
_cell.length_a   1.000
_cell.length_b   1.000
_cell.length_c   1.000
_cell.angle_alpha   90.00
_cell.angle_beta   90.00
_cell.angle_gamma   90.00
#
_symmetry.space_group_name_H-M   'P 1'
#
loop_
_entity.id
_entity.type
_entity.pdbx_description
1 polymer ?
#
loop_
_entity_poly.entity_id
_entity_poly.type
_entity_poly.pdbx_seq_one_letter_code
_entity_poly.pdbx_strand_id
1 'polypeptide(L)' 'MGDELPENFPEFSIMYKTLTSQINKLKKDKENLKDKERDEIELKIQSYQLEIAKIKKKFPDNFFEELS' A
#
# COMPACT_ATOMS: atom_id res chain seq x y z
N MET A 1 -26.95 4.00 7.18
CA MET A 1 -26.57 4.11 5.76
C MET A 1 -25.35 3.25 5.60
N GLY A 2 -25.40 2.22 4.76
CA GLY A 2 -24.25 1.35 4.56
C GLY A 2 -23.12 2.17 3.97
N ASP A 3 -21.90 2.02 4.48
CA ASP A 3 -20.76 2.72 3.92
C ASP A 3 -20.56 2.23 2.47
N GLU A 4 -20.85 3.09 1.51
CA GLU A 4 -20.83 2.74 0.09
C GLU A 4 -19.38 2.58 -0.38
N LEU A 5 -19.13 1.55 -1.18
CA LEU A 5 -17.82 1.35 -1.82
C LEU A 5 -17.59 2.44 -2.88
N PRO A 6 -16.33 2.84 -3.11
CA PRO A 6 -16.03 3.82 -4.15
C PRO A 6 -16.39 3.29 -5.54
N GLU A 7 -16.78 4.19 -6.46
CA GLU A 7 -17.21 3.85 -7.82
C GLU A 7 -16.17 3.02 -8.62
N ASN A 8 -14.87 3.22 -8.35
CA ASN A 8 -13.78 2.46 -8.99
C ASN A 8 -13.38 1.22 -8.17
N PHE A 9 -14.36 0.59 -7.52
CA PHE A 9 -14.21 -0.74 -6.95
C PHE A 9 -14.52 -1.78 -8.04
N PRO A 10 -13.67 -2.82 -8.24
CA PRO A 10 -12.65 -3.33 -7.34
C PRO A 10 -11.21 -2.85 -7.59
N GLU A 11 -10.98 -1.95 -8.54
CA GLU A 11 -9.64 -1.54 -9.00
C GLU A 11 -8.77 -1.05 -7.83
N PHE A 12 -9.32 -0.20 -6.97
CA PHE A 12 -8.59 0.30 -5.81
C PHE A 12 -8.19 -0.81 -4.82
N SER A 13 -8.99 -1.87 -4.68
CA SER A 13 -8.67 -3.03 -3.84
C SER A 13 -7.53 -3.85 -4.41
N ILE A 14 -7.50 -4.02 -5.74
CA ILE A 14 -6.39 -4.69 -6.46
C ILE A 14 -5.12 -3.85 -6.31
N MET A 15 -5.22 -2.53 -6.44
CA MET A 15 -4.09 -1.62 -6.27
C MET A 15 -3.55 -1.67 -4.84
N TYR A 16 -4.41 -1.67 -3.82
CA TYR A 16 -4.01 -1.83 -2.42
C TYR A 16 -3.22 -3.13 -2.20
N LYS A 17 -3.74 -4.27 -2.66
CA LYS A 17 -3.07 -5.57 -2.55
C LYS A 17 -1.72 -5.57 -3.26
N THR A 18 -1.67 -4.99 -4.46
CA THR A 18 -0.45 -4.87 -5.27
C THR A 18 0.61 -4.05 -4.55
N LEU A 19 0.26 -2.85 -4.08
CA LEU A 19 1.18 -1.96 -3.36
C LEU A 19 1.68 -2.59 -2.06
N THR A 20 0.80 -3.26 -1.32
CA THR A 20 1.17 -3.95 -0.07
C THR A 20 2.19 -5.08 -0.34
N SER A 21 1.95 -5.88 -1.38
CA SER A 21 2.89 -6.93 -1.81
C SER A 21 4.24 -6.35 -2.22
N GLN A 22 4.25 -5.26 -3.00
CA GLN A 22 5.47 -4.57 -3.41
C GLN A 22 6.25 -4.01 -2.22
N ILE A 23 5.58 -3.39 -1.24
CA ILE A 23 6.22 -2.90 -0.01
C ILE A 23 6.87 -4.08 0.75
N ASN A 24 6.17 -5.20 0.90
CA ASN A 24 6.71 -6.37 1.60
C ASN A 24 7.94 -6.94 0.88
N LYS A 25 7.93 -6.99 -0.46
CA LYS A 25 9.10 -7.39 -1.24
C LYS A 25 10.26 -6.41 -1.04
N LEU A 26 10.01 -5.12 -1.20
CA LEU A 26 11.03 -4.07 -1.03
C LEU A 26 11.63 -4.07 0.37
N LYS A 27 10.82 -4.30 1.42
CA LYS A 27 11.32 -4.43 2.80
C LYS A 27 12.31 -5.59 2.94
N LYS A 28 12.02 -6.75 2.35
CA LYS A 28 12.93 -7.90 2.33
C LYS A 28 14.18 -7.61 1.51
N ASP A 29 14.03 -7.02 0.34
CA ASP A 29 15.16 -6.67 -0.53
C ASP A 29 16.11 -5.69 0.19
N LYS A 30 15.54 -4.72 0.94
CA LYS A 30 16.28 -3.73 1.73
C LYS A 30 17.17 -4.33 2.83
N GLU A 31 16.81 -5.48 3.40
CA GLU A 31 17.58 -6.12 4.48
C GLU A 31 19.03 -6.44 4.06
N ASN A 32 19.25 -6.66 2.77
CA ASN A 32 20.56 -7.02 2.21
C ASN A 32 21.32 -5.82 1.60
N LEU A 33 20.74 -4.62 1.60
CA LEU A 33 21.31 -3.43 0.98
C LEU A 33 21.93 -2.47 2.00
N LYS A 34 22.85 -1.62 1.51
CA LYS A 34 23.54 -0.60 2.31
C LYS A 34 23.51 0.76 1.61
N ASP A 35 23.75 1.80 2.40
CA ASP A 35 23.97 3.16 1.93
C ASP A 35 22.88 3.64 0.96
N LYS A 36 23.28 4.16 -0.20
CA LYS A 36 22.39 4.83 -1.16
C LYS A 36 21.27 3.93 -1.69
N GLU A 37 21.54 2.64 -1.93
CA GLU A 37 20.54 1.71 -2.45
C GLU A 37 19.43 1.46 -1.42
N ARG A 38 19.80 1.43 -0.13
CA ARG A 38 18.84 1.31 0.97
C ARG A 38 17.95 2.55 1.06
N ASP A 39 18.52 3.75 0.91
CA ASP A 39 17.78 5.01 0.97
C ASP A 39 16.80 5.16 -0.21
N GLU A 40 17.21 4.75 -1.41
CA GLU A 40 16.35 4.74 -2.60
C GLU A 40 15.16 3.79 -2.42
N ILE A 41 15.38 2.60 -1.85
CA ILE A 41 14.28 1.67 -1.53
C ILE A 41 13.36 2.24 -0.45
N GLU A 42 13.90 2.91 0.57
CA GLU A 42 13.08 3.53 1.63
C GLU A 42 12.15 4.61 1.06
N LEU A 43 12.67 5.50 0.20
CA LEU A 43 11.87 6.53 -0.47
C LEU A 43 10.75 5.91 -1.34
N LYS A 44 11.04 4.80 -2.00
CA LYS A 44 10.05 4.06 -2.80
C LYS A 44 8.96 3.44 -1.92
N ILE A 45 9.33 2.86 -0.78
CA ILE A 45 8.37 2.33 0.21
C ILE A 45 7.47 3.45 0.73
N GLN A 46 8.04 4.60 1.11
CA GLN A 46 7.27 5.75 1.59
C GLN A 46 6.27 6.25 0.54
N SER A 47 6.69 6.30 -0.72
CA SER A 47 5.81 6.69 -1.84
C SER A 47 4.62 5.74 -1.98
N TYR A 48 4.84 4.42 -1.88
CA TYR A 48 3.75 3.43 -1.90
C TYR A 48 2.85 3.49 -0.67
N GLN A 49 3.40 3.79 0.51
CA GLN A 49 2.60 3.99 1.73
C GLN A 49 1.69 5.22 1.61
N LEU A 50 2.17 6.32 1.04
CA LEU A 50 1.35 7.50 0.77
C LEU A 50 0.19 7.19 -0.17
N GLU A 51 0.43 6.39 -1.22
CA GLU A 51 -0.63 5.99 -2.14
C GLU A 51 -1.65 5.06 -1.47
N ILE A 52 -1.20 4.09 -0.66
CA ILE A 52 -2.10 3.28 0.17
C ILE A 52 -2.95 4.16 1.08
N ALA A 53 -2.38 5.19 1.71
CA ALA A 53 -3.13 6.09 2.58
C ALA A 53 -4.23 6.85 1.80
N LYS A 54 -3.98 7.24 0.54
CA LYS A 54 -5.02 7.84 -0.32
C LYS A 54 -6.10 6.84 -0.70
N ILE A 55 -5.73 5.58 -0.98
CA ILE A 55 -6.69 4.51 -1.25
C ILE A 55 -7.57 4.28 -0.03
N LYS A 56 -6.99 4.08 1.16
CA LYS A 56 -7.74 3.82 2.40
C LYS A 56 -8.80 4.88 2.69
N LYS A 57 -8.49 6.16 2.44
CA LYS A 57 -9.44 7.28 2.61
C LYS A 57 -10.67 7.23 1.69
N LYS A 58 -10.65 6.41 0.63
CA LYS A 58 -11.78 6.21 -0.29
C LYS A 58 -12.71 5.08 0.14
N PHE A 59 -12.34 4.34 1.18
CA PHE A 59 -13.08 3.18 1.66
C PHE A 59 -13.60 3.45 3.07
N PRO A 60 -14.61 2.69 3.50
CA PRO A 60 -15.02 2.66 4.90
C PRO A 60 -13.85 2.32 5.81
N ASP A 61 -13.91 2.81 7.05
CA ASP A 61 -12.93 2.42 8.07
C ASP A 61 -12.93 0.89 8.24
N ASN A 62 -11.76 0.33 8.53
CA ASN A 62 -11.52 -1.12 8.71
C ASN A 62 -11.79 -2.01 7.47
N PHE A 63 -12.19 -1.47 6.31
CA PHE A 63 -12.44 -2.24 5.08
C PHE A 63 -11.27 -3.15 4.67
N PHE A 64 -10.04 -2.67 4.89
CA PHE A 64 -8.82 -3.41 4.54
C PHE A 64 -8.26 -4.24 5.70
N GLU A 65 -8.79 -4.13 6.92
CA GLU A 65 -8.34 -4.93 8.06
C GLU A 65 -8.80 -6.38 7.97
N GLU A 66 -9.96 -6.62 7.34
CA GLU A 66 -10.46 -7.96 7.02
C GLU A 66 -9.63 -8.70 5.94
N LEU A 67 -8.72 -8.00 5.26
CA LEU A 67 -7.90 -8.54 4.16
C LEU A 67 -6.44 -8.85 4.56
N SER A 68 -6.07 -8.56 5.82
CA SER A 68 -4.71 -8.75 6.39
C SER A 68 -4.58 -10.07 7.13
#